data_AF-A0A8T9QFW0-F1
#
_entry.id   AF-A0A8T9QFW0-F1
#
_cell.length_a   1.000
_cell.length_b   1.000
_cell.length_c   1.000
_cell.angle_alpha   90.00
_cell.angle_beta   90.00
_cell.angle_gamma   90.00
#
_symmetry.space_group_name_H-M   'P 1'
#
loop_
_entity.id
_entity.type
_entity.pdbx_description
1 polymer ?
#
loop_
_entity_poly.entity_id
_entity_poly.type
_entity_poly.pdbx_seq_one_letter_code
_entity_poly.pdbx_strand_id
1 'polypeptide(L)'
;METITMSTELRRRVTLDNIVYRKGEAAAAEVGASLGAYASAAVDYFATRGLDPRETEAREGQLIMRQIKKLGDRVFGFLQEQERTLLTAMLEEMLRTRITLDRVLRMNEILVGNLNAQLETLSEAQLQRQQQALQLLRQRNEEAVEKQVREALQAAQQDGPGKRRNPAESPVGKGQ
;
A
#
# COMPACT_ATOMS: atom_id res chain seq x y z
N MET A 1 -42.50 -43.80 -31.45
CA MET A 1 -43.16 -43.84 -30.13
C MET A 1 -42.37 -42.95 -29.20
N GLU A 2 -42.84 -41.73 -28.98
CA GLU A 2 -42.22 -40.78 -28.06
C GLU A 2 -42.55 -41.16 -26.62
N THR A 3 -41.52 -41.37 -25.81
CA THR A 3 -41.63 -41.57 -24.37
C THR A 3 -41.86 -40.22 -23.69
N ILE A 4 -43.10 -39.97 -23.27
CA ILE A 4 -43.45 -38.84 -22.42
C ILE A 4 -42.95 -39.14 -21.00
N THR A 5 -41.83 -38.54 -20.60
CA THR A 5 -41.40 -38.50 -19.20
C THR A 5 -42.33 -37.60 -18.39
N MET A 6 -43.32 -38.19 -17.75
CA MET A 6 -44.17 -37.54 -16.75
C MET A 6 -43.32 -37.23 -15.50
N SER A 7 -42.89 -35.98 -15.36
CA SER A 7 -42.32 -35.46 -14.11
C SER A 7 -43.41 -35.43 -13.04
N THR A 8 -43.27 -36.24 -12.00
CA THR A 8 -44.19 -36.26 -10.86
C THR A 8 -43.95 -35.05 -9.96
N GLU A 9 -44.67 -33.95 -10.20
CA GLU A 9 -44.69 -32.80 -9.30
C GLU A 9 -45.38 -33.17 -7.96
N LEU A 10 -44.60 -33.26 -6.89
CA LEU A 10 -45.12 -33.40 -5.52
C LEU A 10 -45.71 -32.06 -5.06
N ARG A 11 -47.02 -31.88 -5.24
CA ARG A 11 -47.74 -30.66 -4.81
C ARG A 11 -48.04 -30.71 -3.31
N ARG A 12 -47.30 -29.94 -2.52
CA ARG A 12 -47.56 -29.73 -1.09
C ARG A 12 -48.12 -28.33 -0.86
N ARG A 13 -49.14 -28.22 0.00
CA ARG A 13 -49.72 -26.92 0.40
C ARG A 13 -48.97 -26.37 1.60
N VAL A 14 -48.61 -25.10 1.53
CA VAL A 14 -48.00 -24.34 2.63
C VAL A 14 -48.92 -23.17 2.95
N THR A 15 -49.21 -22.97 4.23
CA THR A 15 -50.01 -21.84 4.71
C THR A 15 -49.12 -20.63 4.91
N LEU A 16 -49.53 -19.49 4.36
CA LEU A 16 -48.84 -18.20 4.50
C LEU A 16 -49.76 -17.22 5.23
N ASP A 17 -49.17 -16.33 6.01
CA ASP A 17 -49.90 -15.20 6.55
C ASP A 17 -50.45 -14.32 5.42
N ASN A 18 -51.64 -13.77 5.60
CA ASN A 18 -52.34 -13.00 4.56
C ASN A 18 -51.50 -11.81 4.03
N ILE A 19 -50.73 -11.15 4.91
CA ILE A 19 -49.83 -10.06 4.53
C ILE A 19 -48.70 -10.57 3.62
N VAL A 20 -48.10 -11.71 3.96
CA VAL A 20 -47.01 -12.32 3.19
C VAL A 20 -47.54 -12.83 1.85
N TYR A 21 -48.73 -13.44 1.85
CA TYR A 21 -49.41 -13.88 0.64
C TYR A 21 -49.61 -12.73 -0.35
N ARG A 22 -50.17 -11.58 0.10
CA ARG A 22 -50.38 -10.41 -0.76
C ARG A 22 -49.08 -9.83 -1.30
N LYS A 23 -48.02 -9.78 -0.47
CA LYS A 23 -46.70 -9.32 -0.91
C LYS A 23 -46.11 -10.26 -1.97
N GLY A 24 -46.24 -11.58 -1.77
CA GLY A 24 -45.79 -12.57 -2.74
C GLY A 24 -46.56 -12.49 -4.06
N GLU A 25 -47.88 -12.26 -4.00
CA GLU A 25 -48.73 -12.10 -5.19
C GLU A 25 -48.36 -10.85 -5.99
N ALA A 26 -48.14 -9.72 -5.31
CA ALA A 26 -47.69 -8.49 -5.95
C ALA A 26 -46.30 -8.66 -6.60
N ALA A 27 -45.34 -9.24 -5.87
CA ALA A 27 -44.01 -9.49 -6.39
C ALA A 27 -44.02 -10.47 -7.58
N ALA A 28 -44.83 -11.52 -7.53
CA ALA A 28 -45.00 -12.46 -8.64
C ALA A 28 -45.60 -11.77 -9.88
N ALA A 29 -46.59 -10.88 -9.68
CA ALA A 29 -47.21 -10.11 -10.75
C ALA A 29 -46.21 -9.14 -11.43
N GLU A 30 -45.32 -8.50 -10.67
CA GLU A 30 -44.30 -7.59 -11.21
C GLU A 30 -43.35 -8.29 -12.20
N VAL A 31 -43.00 -9.55 -11.92
CA VAL A 31 -42.17 -10.38 -12.81
C VAL A 31 -42.98 -11.24 -13.78
N GLY A 32 -44.30 -11.06 -13.85
CA GLY A 32 -45.17 -11.80 -14.77
C GLY A 32 -45.25 -13.31 -14.51
N ALA A 33 -44.96 -13.74 -13.28
CA ALA A 33 -44.95 -15.14 -12.88
C ALA A 33 -46.17 -15.50 -12.03
N SER A 34 -46.54 -16.79 -12.02
CA SER A 34 -47.52 -17.28 -11.03
C SER A 34 -46.89 -17.32 -9.63
N LEU A 35 -47.70 -17.13 -8.59
CA LEU A 35 -47.23 -17.16 -7.20
C LEU A 35 -46.46 -18.45 -6.87
N GLY A 36 -46.91 -19.59 -7.37
CA GLY A 36 -46.24 -20.88 -7.16
C GLY A 36 -44.88 -20.97 -7.85
N ALA A 37 -44.76 -20.46 -9.08
CA ALA A 37 -43.49 -20.41 -9.81
C ALA A 37 -42.51 -19.44 -9.15
N TYR A 38 -42.99 -18.27 -8.74
CA TYR A 38 -42.20 -17.27 -8.02
C TYR A 38 -41.69 -17.81 -6.67
N ALA A 39 -42.57 -18.43 -5.89
CA ALA A 39 -42.18 -19.03 -4.60
C ALA A 39 -41.17 -20.16 -4.76
N SER A 40 -41.34 -21.02 -5.78
CA SER A 40 -40.40 -22.11 -6.06
C SER A 40 -39.02 -21.57 -6.43
N ALA A 41 -38.96 -20.56 -7.31
CA ALA A 41 -37.72 -19.91 -7.70
C ALA A 41 -37.05 -19.17 -6.52
N ALA A 42 -37.83 -18.53 -5.66
CA ALA A 42 -37.32 -17.86 -4.46
C ALA A 42 -36.71 -18.87 -3.47
N VAL A 43 -37.40 -19.98 -3.20
CA VAL A 43 -36.87 -21.04 -2.31
C VAL A 43 -35.58 -21.63 -2.88
N ASP A 44 -35.55 -21.91 -4.19
CA ASP A 44 -34.35 -22.42 -4.86
C ASP A 44 -33.19 -21.41 -4.81
N TYR A 45 -33.47 -20.12 -5.02
CA TYR A 45 -32.48 -19.04 -4.92
C TYR A 45 -31.84 -18.95 -3.54
N PHE A 46 -32.64 -19.00 -2.47
CA PHE A 46 -32.12 -18.95 -1.10
C PHE A 46 -31.37 -20.23 -0.73
N ALA A 47 -31.88 -21.40 -1.14
CA ALA A 47 -31.25 -22.69 -0.87
C ALA A 47 -29.90 -22.86 -1.58
N THR A 48 -29.82 -22.54 -2.87
CA THR A 48 -28.60 -22.67 -3.68
C THR A 48 -27.50 -21.71 -3.24
N ARG A 49 -27.88 -20.51 -2.77
CA ARG A 49 -26.93 -19.51 -2.27
C ARG A 49 -26.59 -19.65 -0.78
N GLY A 50 -27.19 -20.61 -0.08
CA GLY A 50 -26.99 -20.80 1.36
C GLY A 50 -27.38 -19.59 2.20
N LEU A 51 -28.37 -18.82 1.73
CA LEU A 51 -28.85 -17.60 2.37
C LEU A 51 -30.04 -17.96 3.28
N ASP A 52 -29.96 -17.60 4.56
CA ASP A 52 -31.10 -17.69 5.47
C ASP A 52 -31.99 -16.43 5.31
N PRO A 53 -33.22 -16.55 4.78
CA PRO A 53 -34.12 -15.42 4.58
C PRO A 53 -34.62 -14.78 5.90
N ARG A 54 -34.26 -15.33 7.06
CA ARG A 54 -34.60 -14.80 8.39
C ARG A 54 -33.52 -13.91 8.99
N GLU A 55 -32.28 -13.96 8.49
CA GLU A 55 -31.12 -13.20 9.03
C GLU A 55 -30.66 -12.03 8.14
N THR A 56 -31.41 -11.71 7.08
CA THR A 56 -30.90 -11.01 5.89
C THR A 56 -30.63 -9.52 6.05
N GLU A 57 -31.37 -8.77 6.87
CA GLU A 57 -31.18 -7.31 6.98
C GLU A 57 -29.80 -6.93 7.54
N ALA A 58 -29.19 -7.78 8.38
CA ALA A 58 -27.87 -7.51 8.96
C ALA A 58 -26.69 -8.02 8.10
N ARG A 59 -26.90 -9.03 7.23
CA ARG A 59 -25.80 -9.67 6.49
C ARG A 59 -25.43 -8.98 5.19
N GLU A 60 -26.37 -8.37 4.47
CA GLU A 60 -26.04 -7.69 3.20
C GLU A 60 -25.12 -6.50 3.44
N GLY A 61 -25.40 -5.68 4.46
CA GLY A 61 -24.50 -4.60 4.89
C GLY A 61 -23.12 -5.11 5.35
N GLN A 62 -23.07 -6.24 6.05
CA GLN A 62 -21.80 -6.85 6.47
C GLN A 62 -20.99 -7.41 5.30
N LEU A 63 -21.63 -8.01 4.30
CA LEU A 63 -20.96 -8.52 3.11
C LEU A 63 -20.35 -7.39 2.30
N ILE A 64 -21.11 -6.31 2.09
CA ILE A 64 -20.65 -5.09 1.41
C ILE A 64 -19.49 -4.46 2.18
N MET A 65 -19.60 -4.31 3.50
CA MET A 65 -18.51 -3.79 4.34
C MET A 65 -17.23 -4.64 4.26
N ARG A 66 -17.36 -5.98 4.23
CA ARG A 66 -16.19 -6.86 4.08
C ARG A 66 -15.51 -6.69 2.73
N GLN A 67 -16.28 -6.50 1.65
CA GLN A 67 -15.72 -6.26 0.32
C GLN A 67 -15.03 -4.89 0.24
N ILE A 68 -15.65 -3.84 0.78
CA ILE A 68 -15.06 -2.51 0.87
C ILE A 68 -13.75 -2.55 1.65
N LYS A 69 -13.73 -3.24 2.80
CA LYS A 69 -12.51 -3.40 3.62
C LYS A 69 -11.39 -4.11 2.83
N LYS A 70 -11.69 -5.22 2.17
CA LYS A 70 -10.71 -5.96 1.33
C LYS A 70 -10.20 -5.12 0.15
N LEU A 71 -11.01 -4.21 -0.37
CA LEU A 71 -10.59 -3.29 -1.43
C LEU A 71 -9.67 -2.21 -0.87
N GLY A 72 -10.04 -1.61 0.27
CA GLY A 72 -9.21 -0.66 1.00
C GLY A 72 -7.84 -1.25 1.34
N ASP A 73 -7.80 -2.44 1.94
CA ASP A 73 -6.55 -3.12 2.32
C ASP A 73 -5.62 -3.34 1.10
N ARG A 74 -6.18 -3.64 -0.08
CA ARG A 74 -5.40 -3.79 -1.32
C ARG A 74 -4.86 -2.47 -1.87
N VAL A 75 -5.67 -1.41 -1.85
CA VAL A 75 -5.24 -0.08 -2.30
C VAL A 75 -4.16 0.48 -1.38
N PHE A 76 -4.34 0.36 -0.07
CA PHE A 76 -3.32 0.76 0.90
C PHE A 76 -2.03 -0.06 0.74
N GLY A 77 -2.13 -1.37 0.56
CA GLY A 77 -0.95 -2.22 0.30
C GLY A 77 -0.20 -1.80 -0.97
N PHE A 78 -0.92 -1.55 -2.07
CA PHE A 78 -0.31 -1.07 -3.31
C PHE A 78 0.38 0.29 -3.15
N LEU A 79 -0.26 1.25 -2.47
CA LEU A 79 0.34 2.57 -2.22
C LEU A 79 1.61 2.46 -1.35
N GLN A 80 1.57 1.62 -0.32
CA GLN A 80 2.72 1.41 0.56
C GLN A 80 3.88 0.73 -0.17
N GLU A 81 3.58 -0.17 -1.11
CA GLU A 81 4.59 -0.83 -1.93
C GLU A 81 5.19 0.12 -2.98
N GLN A 82 4.38 0.99 -3.57
CA GLN A 82 4.86 2.07 -4.46
C GLN A 82 5.72 3.09 -3.72
N GLU A 83 5.33 3.50 -2.52
CA GLU A 83 6.12 4.40 -1.67
C GLU A 83 7.47 3.78 -1.32
N ARG A 84 7.47 2.50 -0.91
CA ARG A 84 8.70 1.79 -0.56
C ARG A 84 9.63 1.57 -1.76
N THR A 85 9.09 1.31 -2.94
CA THR A 85 9.91 0.89 -4.09
C THR A 85 10.36 2.08 -4.92
N LEU A 86 9.44 2.98 -5.29
CA LEU A 86 9.74 4.05 -6.24
C LEU A 86 10.24 5.31 -5.55
N LEU A 87 9.51 5.78 -4.53
CA LEU A 87 9.83 7.05 -3.86
C LEU A 87 11.11 6.94 -3.03
N THR A 88 11.32 5.81 -2.36
CA THR A 88 12.53 5.59 -1.56
C THR A 88 13.79 5.54 -2.44
N ALA A 89 13.74 4.81 -3.57
CA ALA A 89 14.87 4.73 -4.49
C ALA A 89 15.19 6.09 -5.14
N MET A 90 14.15 6.87 -5.50
CA MET A 90 14.35 8.23 -6.01
C MET A 90 14.95 9.16 -4.94
N LEU A 91 14.49 9.07 -3.68
CA LEU A 91 15.04 9.83 -2.56
C LEU A 91 16.51 9.49 -2.31
N GLU A 92 16.87 8.20 -2.40
CA GLU A 92 18.24 7.73 -2.27
C GLU A 92 19.15 8.34 -3.33
N GLU A 93 18.76 8.28 -4.61
CA GLU A 93 19.53 8.88 -5.70
C GLU A 93 19.61 10.41 -5.60
N MET A 94 18.53 11.08 -5.21
CA MET A 94 18.54 12.54 -5.00
C MET A 94 19.49 12.95 -3.87
N LEU A 95 19.47 12.23 -2.73
CA LEU A 95 20.39 12.46 -1.62
C LEU A 95 21.83 12.21 -2.03
N ARG A 96 22.09 11.10 -2.73
CA ARG A 96 23.42 10.75 -3.23
C ARG A 96 23.97 11.83 -4.16
N THR A 97 23.14 12.31 -5.08
CA THR A 97 23.50 13.38 -6.04
C THR A 97 23.82 14.67 -5.30
N ARG A 98 22.99 15.08 -4.34
CA ARG A 98 23.17 16.32 -3.58
C ARG A 98 24.46 16.30 -2.75
N ILE A 99 24.71 15.21 -2.02
CA ILE A 99 25.92 15.04 -1.21
C ILE A 99 27.17 15.03 -2.10
N THR A 100 27.10 14.36 -3.25
CA THR A 100 28.22 14.33 -4.21
C THR A 100 28.52 15.73 -4.74
N LEU A 101 27.50 16.49 -5.12
CA LEU A 101 27.66 17.87 -5.59
C LEU A 101 28.29 18.78 -4.53
N ASP A 102 27.78 18.76 -3.30
CA ASP A 102 28.35 19.56 -2.20
C ASP A 102 29.83 19.24 -1.97
N ARG A 103 30.23 17.98 -2.14
CA ARG A 103 31.60 17.54 -1.93
C ARG A 103 32.51 17.87 -3.11
N VAL A 104 32.01 17.78 -4.34
CA VAL A 104 32.71 18.25 -5.55
C VAL A 104 32.96 19.75 -5.46
N LEU A 105 31.98 20.54 -5.00
CA LEU A 105 32.14 21.97 -4.77
C LEU A 105 33.25 22.26 -3.74
N ARG A 106 33.24 21.59 -2.59
CA ARG A 106 34.33 21.71 -1.59
C ARG A 106 35.68 21.28 -2.14
N MET A 107 35.73 20.22 -2.95
CA MET A 107 36.98 19.76 -3.57
C MET A 107 37.48 20.77 -4.61
N ASN A 108 36.58 21.42 -5.35
CA ASN A 108 36.91 22.52 -6.24
C ASN A 108 37.43 23.74 -5.47
N GLU A 109 36.80 24.11 -4.36
CA GLU A 109 37.28 25.19 -3.48
C GLU A 109 38.69 24.91 -2.96
N ILE A 110 38.96 23.67 -2.52
CA ILE A 110 40.29 23.25 -2.08
C ILE A 110 41.30 23.26 -3.23
N LEU A 111 40.92 22.76 -4.41
CA LEU A 111 41.78 22.76 -5.59
C LEU A 111 42.10 24.17 -6.06
N VAL A 112 41.11 25.08 -6.13
CA VAL A 112 41.31 26.49 -6.48
C VAL A 112 42.14 27.20 -5.42
N GLY A 113 41.88 26.95 -4.14
CA GLY A 113 42.69 27.48 -3.04
C GLY A 113 44.15 26.99 -3.10
N ASN A 114 44.36 25.71 -3.40
CA ASN A 114 45.68 25.15 -3.59
C ASN A 114 46.35 25.65 -4.88
N LEU A 115 45.66 25.72 -6.01
CA LEU A 115 46.19 26.28 -7.26
C LEU A 115 46.62 27.73 -7.08
N ASN A 116 45.81 28.54 -6.39
CA ASN A 116 46.17 29.91 -6.03
C ASN A 116 47.39 29.97 -5.10
N ALA A 117 47.56 29.01 -4.18
CA ALA A 117 48.75 28.91 -3.33
C ALA A 117 49.98 28.32 -4.06
N GLN A 118 49.77 27.53 -5.12
CA GLN A 118 50.80 26.80 -5.86
C GLN A 118 51.36 27.55 -7.07
N LEU A 119 50.63 28.56 -7.56
CA LEU A 119 51.07 29.44 -8.63
C LEU A 119 52.41 30.13 -8.34
N GLU A 120 52.93 30.06 -7.12
CA GLU A 120 54.21 30.65 -6.76
C GLU A 120 55.40 29.66 -6.63
N THR A 121 55.26 28.33 -6.42
CA THR A 121 56.44 27.55 -5.92
C THR A 121 56.61 26.02 -6.16
N LEU A 122 55.78 25.26 -6.89
CA LEU A 122 55.90 23.77 -6.81
C LEU A 122 56.79 23.05 -7.85
N SER A 123 57.56 22.07 -7.35
CA SER A 123 58.34 21.07 -8.08
C SER A 123 57.55 19.77 -8.33
N GLU A 124 57.93 18.96 -9.35
CA GLU A 124 57.22 17.72 -9.76
C GLU A 124 56.97 16.70 -8.63
N ALA A 125 57.92 16.59 -7.69
CA ALA A 125 57.80 15.66 -6.56
C ALA A 125 56.68 16.05 -5.56
N GLN A 126 56.36 17.34 -5.45
CA GLN A 126 55.26 17.81 -4.61
C GLN A 126 53.90 17.56 -5.28
N LEU A 127 53.87 17.62 -6.62
CA LEU A 127 52.69 17.37 -7.44
C LEU A 127 52.21 15.91 -7.32
N GLN A 128 53.15 14.94 -7.35
CA GLN A 128 52.84 13.52 -7.15
C GLN A 128 52.32 13.21 -5.74
N ARG A 129 52.91 13.79 -4.68
CA ARG A 129 52.41 13.64 -3.31
C ARG A 129 51.00 14.19 -3.15
N GLN A 130 50.72 15.31 -3.80
CA GLN A 130 49.40 15.91 -3.75
C GLN A 130 48.35 15.06 -4.48
N GLN A 131 48.69 14.47 -5.64
CA GLN A 131 47.82 13.54 -6.33
C GLN A 131 47.47 12.31 -5.47
N GLN A 132 48.46 11.73 -4.78
CA GLN A 132 48.23 10.63 -3.86
C GLN A 132 47.35 11.05 -2.66
N ALA A 133 47.59 12.23 -2.08
CA ALA A 133 46.76 12.77 -1.02
C ALA A 133 45.30 13.00 -1.47
N LEU A 134 45.10 13.49 -2.69
CA LEU A 134 43.77 13.67 -3.28
C LEU A 134 43.07 12.34 -3.53
N GLN A 135 43.78 11.29 -3.96
CA GLN A 135 43.19 9.96 -4.13
C GLN A 135 42.74 9.35 -2.80
N LEU A 136 43.54 9.47 -1.74
CA LEU A 136 43.17 9.03 -0.40
C LEU A 136 41.97 9.81 0.15
N LEU A 137 41.91 11.11 -0.11
CA LEU A 137 40.75 11.94 0.24
C LEU A 137 39.50 11.51 -0.53
N ARG A 138 39.61 11.13 -1.81
CA ARG A 138 38.48 10.60 -2.60
C ARG A 138 37.95 9.30 -2.03
N GLN A 139 38.81 8.34 -1.69
CA GLN A 139 38.38 7.06 -1.10
C GLN A 139 37.69 7.25 0.25
N ARG A 140 38.29 8.02 1.16
CA ARG A 140 37.64 8.39 2.43
C ARG A 140 36.34 9.14 2.23
N ASN A 141 36.25 9.90 1.14
CA ASN A 141 35.04 10.61 0.81
C ASN A 141 33.93 9.65 0.37
N GLU A 142 34.20 8.70 -0.53
CA GLU A 142 33.23 7.69 -0.97
C GLU A 142 32.68 6.88 0.21
N GLU A 143 33.56 6.37 1.08
CA GLU A 143 33.15 5.67 2.32
C GLU A 143 32.29 6.56 3.23
N ALA A 144 32.72 7.82 3.37
CA ALA A 144 31.99 8.96 3.92
C ALA A 144 30.51 9.01 3.49
N VAL A 145 30.32 9.08 2.17
CA VAL A 145 29.02 9.25 1.52
C VAL A 145 28.17 8.01 1.74
N GLU A 146 28.72 6.82 1.51
CA GLU A 146 27.97 5.58 1.70
C GLU A 146 27.44 5.43 3.13
N LYS A 147 28.25 5.80 4.12
CA LYS A 147 27.83 5.76 5.52
C LYS A 147 26.68 6.74 5.80
N GLN A 148 26.81 7.99 5.34
CA GLN A 148 25.76 9.00 5.53
C GLN A 148 24.47 8.68 4.80
N VAL A 149 24.54 8.11 3.59
CA VAL A 149 23.36 7.66 2.85
C VAL A 149 22.67 6.53 3.61
N ARG A 150 23.43 5.53 4.11
CA ARG A 150 22.85 4.45 4.93
C ARG A 150 22.19 4.97 6.20
N GLU A 151 22.83 5.89 6.91
CA GLU A 151 22.28 6.49 8.13
C GLU A 151 21.01 7.29 7.86
N ALA A 152 20.99 8.10 6.79
CA ALA A 152 19.81 8.87 6.40
C ALA A 152 18.63 7.98 5.97
N LEU A 153 18.90 6.90 5.24
CA LEU A 153 17.88 5.91 4.87
C LEU A 153 17.32 5.18 6.09
N GLN A 154 18.18 4.81 7.04
CA GLN A 154 17.74 4.18 8.29
C GLN A 154 16.88 5.13 9.12
N ALA A 155 17.25 6.40 9.23
CA ALA A 155 16.44 7.41 9.92
C ALA A 155 15.08 7.60 9.23
N ALA A 156 15.05 7.72 7.90
CA ALA A 156 13.80 7.83 7.14
C ALA A 156 12.91 6.58 7.26
N GLN A 157 13.50 5.38 7.35
CA GLN A 157 12.76 4.13 7.62
C GLN A 157 12.25 4.01 9.07
N GLN A 158 12.81 4.76 10.01
CA GLN A 158 12.34 4.81 11.41
C GLN A 158 11.19 5.82 11.57
N ASP A 159 11.23 6.95 10.87
CA ASP A 159 10.22 8.02 10.94
C ASP A 159 9.15 7.97 9.82
N GLY A 160 9.20 6.96 8.93
CA GLY A 160 8.26 6.79 7.83
C GLY A 160 6.80 6.55 8.27
N PRO A 161 5.81 6.91 7.43
CA PRO A 161 4.40 6.81 7.77
C PRO A 161 3.99 5.34 7.95
N GLY A 162 3.72 4.94 9.18
CA GLY A 162 3.27 3.58 9.51
C GLY A 162 3.89 2.98 10.78
N LYS A 163 5.00 3.51 11.30
CA LYS A 163 5.52 3.11 12.62
C LYS A 163 4.86 3.94 13.72
N ARG A 164 4.06 3.26 14.56
CA ARG A 164 3.56 3.85 15.80
C ARG A 164 4.76 4.26 16.65
N ARG A 165 4.95 5.56 16.89
CA ARG A 165 5.77 6.04 18.01
C ARG A 165 5.20 5.39 19.27
N ASN A 166 5.94 4.50 19.91
CA ASN A 166 5.67 4.15 21.29
C ASN A 166 5.87 5.44 22.10
N PRO A 167 4.86 5.93 22.85
CA PRO A 167 5.01 7.09 23.71
C PRO A 167 5.74 6.65 24.98
N ALA A 168 7.01 6.32 24.85
CA ALA A 168 7.89 6.07 25.98
C ALA A 168 9.27 6.56 25.59
N GLU A 169 9.48 7.86 25.78
CA GLU A 169 10.76 8.57 25.98
C GLU A 169 10.64 10.01 25.47
N SER A 170 9.76 10.78 26.12
CA SER A 170 10.03 12.21 26.29
C SER A 170 10.92 12.33 27.53
N PRO A 171 12.20 12.72 27.42
CA PRO A 171 12.94 13.12 28.59
C PRO A 171 12.30 14.42 29.10
N VAL A 172 11.68 14.32 30.27
CA VAL A 172 11.16 15.44 31.04
C VAL A 172 12.28 16.47 31.22
N GLY A 173 12.18 17.57 30.48
CA GLY A 173 12.98 18.76 30.74
C GLY A 173 12.67 19.26 32.15
N LYS A 174 13.68 19.21 33.01
CA LYS A 174 13.65 19.85 34.33
C LYS A 174 13.39 21.34 34.13
N GLY A 175 12.30 21.83 34.70
CA GLY A 175 12.09 23.24 34.91
C GLY A 175 13.15 23.80 35.86
N GLN A 176 13.70 24.94 35.47
CA GLN A 176 14.16 26.00 36.36
C GLN A 176 13.41 27.27 35.96
#